data_AF-A0A2S6NML2-F1
#
_entry.id   AF-A0A2S6NML2-F1
#
_cell.length_a   1.000
_cell.length_b   1.000
_cell.length_c   1.000
_cell.angle_alpha   90.00
_cell.angle_beta   90.00
_cell.angle_gamma   90.00
#
_symmetry.space_group_name_H-M   'P 1'
#
loop_
_entity.id
_entity.type
_entity.pdbx_description
1 polymer ?
#
loop_
_entity_poly.entity_id
_entity_poly.type
_entity_poly.pdbx_seq_one_letter_code
_entity_poly.pdbx_strand_id
1 'polypeptide(L)'
;MRVTGPFTVESLSPHRVLPTDAEDTAILEALAAETGEPLPPRHKLRTKPDGVPDSGSDFVTAVLDNLAKAGVQNTKKKERLTFATIRPWPGQGTVAAEATYEEAGQPRRAAIVIGPEYGTVGQELVRAAARDCRDWADALIVCGFAFDPQVGETTMNLGRLTVLKARMSQELHAADAYKAGGGNLFVVFGEPDITLDRDAAGLCVVRLLGVDIFDPTTGEVRSSGRVQDDVACWFIDTDYDGDSFFVRHAYFLGGKDPFEKLKAALKADVDQDAWASLYRTESRPFAPPKQGRVAVKVINHYGDEAMRVFKVA
;
A
#
# COMPACT_ATOMS: atom_id res chain seq x y z
N MET A 1 12.00 -35.48 -30.98
CA MET A 1 13.36 -35.02 -31.33
C MET A 1 13.25 -33.53 -31.67
N ARG A 2 13.70 -32.62 -30.80
CA ARG A 2 13.76 -31.18 -31.09
C ARG A 2 15.21 -30.85 -31.48
N VAL A 3 15.39 -30.17 -32.60
CA VAL A 3 16.69 -29.74 -33.13
C VAL A 3 16.76 -28.23 -33.00
N THR A 4 17.77 -27.70 -32.31
CA THR A 4 18.00 -26.26 -32.14
C THR A 4 19.41 -25.90 -32.59
N GLY A 5 19.54 -24.85 -33.40
CA GLY A 5 20.83 -24.34 -33.90
C GLY A 5 21.45 -23.26 -32.99
N PRO A 6 22.73 -22.89 -33.23
CA PRO A 6 23.57 -22.11 -32.30
C PRO A 6 23.16 -20.64 -32.08
N PHE A 7 22.07 -20.16 -32.67
CA PHE A 7 21.59 -18.78 -32.55
C PHE A 7 20.12 -18.68 -32.12
N THR A 8 19.56 -19.75 -31.55
CA THR A 8 18.19 -19.71 -31.00
C THR A 8 18.24 -19.14 -29.59
N VAL A 9 17.71 -17.93 -29.39
CA VAL A 9 17.47 -17.36 -28.06
C VAL A 9 15.98 -17.51 -27.76
N GLU A 10 15.64 -18.37 -26.79
CA GLU A 10 14.30 -18.37 -26.20
C GLU A 10 14.18 -17.17 -25.26
N SER A 11 13.14 -16.35 -25.48
CA SER A 11 12.82 -15.24 -24.59
C SER A 11 12.35 -15.79 -23.24
N LEU A 12 13.19 -15.67 -22.21
CA LEU A 12 12.75 -15.81 -20.83
C LEU A 12 11.88 -14.60 -20.50
N SER A 13 10.68 -14.86 -19.95
CA SER A 13 9.78 -13.80 -19.47
C SER A 13 10.55 -12.77 -18.63
N PRO A 14 10.32 -11.45 -18.78
CA PRO A 14 11.10 -10.39 -18.13
C PRO A 14 11.09 -10.42 -16.60
N HIS A 15 10.24 -11.25 -16.00
CA HIS A 15 9.99 -11.33 -14.57
C HIS A 15 10.81 -12.42 -13.85
N ARG A 16 11.79 -13.05 -14.51
CA ARG A 16 12.72 -13.96 -13.83
C ARG A 16 13.93 -13.18 -13.31
N VAL A 17 13.80 -12.64 -12.11
CA VAL A 17 14.95 -12.19 -11.31
C VAL A 17 15.54 -13.43 -10.64
N LEU A 18 16.84 -13.67 -10.84
CA LEU A 18 17.57 -14.70 -10.11
C LEU A 18 17.69 -14.25 -8.64
N PRO A 19 17.39 -15.10 -7.64
CA PRO A 19 17.64 -14.77 -6.24
C PRO A 19 19.14 -14.57 -6.01
N THR A 20 19.53 -13.43 -5.47
CA THR A 20 20.93 -13.05 -5.16
C THR A 20 21.49 -13.76 -3.92
N ASP A 21 20.66 -14.54 -3.23
CA ASP A 21 20.92 -14.99 -1.85
C ASP A 21 22.00 -16.09 -1.75
N ALA A 22 22.20 -16.89 -2.81
CA ALA A 22 23.16 -17.99 -2.79
C ALA A 22 24.61 -17.51 -2.94
N GLU A 23 24.84 -16.43 -3.70
CA GLU A 23 26.17 -15.84 -3.87
C GLU A 23 26.55 -14.99 -2.65
N ASP A 24 25.57 -14.35 -2.00
CA ASP A 24 25.78 -13.50 -0.82
C ASP A 24 26.35 -14.26 0.39
N THR A 25 25.92 -15.51 0.65
CA THR A 25 26.43 -16.28 1.81
C THR A 25 27.92 -16.58 1.71
N ALA A 26 28.42 -16.99 0.53
CA ALA A 26 29.83 -17.30 0.35
C ALA A 26 30.71 -16.04 0.43
N ILE A 27 30.21 -14.91 -0.09
CA ILE A 27 30.89 -13.62 -0.03
C ILE A 27 30.95 -13.09 1.41
N LEU A 28 29.85 -13.23 2.16
CA LEU A 28 29.77 -12.81 3.56
C LEU A 28 30.58 -13.70 4.50
N GLU A 29 30.65 -15.01 4.25
CA GLU A 29 31.55 -15.91 4.99
C GLU A 29 33.02 -15.58 4.73
N ALA A 30 33.38 -15.25 3.49
CA ALA A 30 34.73 -14.78 3.16
C ALA A 30 35.06 -13.44 3.87
N LEU A 31 34.13 -12.48 3.86
CA LEU A 31 34.29 -11.19 4.54
C LEU A 31 34.36 -11.31 6.07
N ALA A 32 33.56 -12.21 6.67
CA ALA A 32 33.60 -12.48 8.10
C ALA A 32 34.91 -13.18 8.51
N ALA A 33 35.44 -14.06 7.66
CA ALA A 33 36.75 -14.68 7.87
C ALA A 33 37.90 -13.68 7.76
N GLU A 34 37.78 -12.65 6.93
CA GLU A 34 38.78 -11.57 6.82
C GLU A 34 38.71 -10.54 7.96
N THR A 35 37.51 -10.22 8.44
CA THR A 35 37.30 -9.14 9.43
C THR A 35 37.25 -9.62 10.88
N GLY A 36 37.00 -10.92 11.12
CA GLY A 36 36.93 -11.50 12.47
C GLY A 36 35.69 -11.09 13.27
N GLU A 37 34.74 -10.35 12.68
CA GLU A 37 33.49 -9.95 13.31
C GLU A 37 32.39 -10.99 13.06
N PRO A 38 31.60 -11.36 14.09
CA PRO A 38 30.50 -12.30 13.91
C PRO A 38 29.40 -11.67 13.06
N LEU A 39 28.83 -12.45 12.14
CA LEU A 39 27.73 -12.03 11.29
C LEU A 39 26.54 -11.53 12.15
N PRO A 40 25.94 -10.37 11.84
CA PRO A 40 24.79 -9.87 12.60
C PRO A 40 23.62 -10.87 12.53
N PRO A 41 22.85 -11.04 13.62
CA PRO A 41 21.71 -11.96 13.63
C PRO A 41 20.65 -11.51 12.62
N ARG A 42 20.48 -12.29 11.55
CA ARG A 42 19.41 -12.05 10.56
C ARG A 42 18.10 -12.68 11.06
N HIS A 43 17.01 -11.91 11.01
CA HIS A 43 15.69 -12.52 10.93
C HIS A 43 15.59 -13.28 9.61
N LYS A 44 15.27 -14.58 9.67
CA LYS A 44 15.11 -15.40 8.47
C LYS A 44 13.94 -14.84 7.66
N LEU A 45 14.23 -14.22 6.51
CA LEU A 45 13.25 -14.13 5.43
C LEU A 45 12.82 -15.56 5.09
N ARG A 46 11.57 -15.77 4.67
CA ARG A 46 11.00 -17.09 4.36
C ARG A 46 11.97 -17.90 3.51
N THR A 47 12.68 -18.85 4.14
CA THR A 47 13.61 -19.73 3.43
C THR A 47 12.83 -20.83 2.74
N LYS A 48 13.09 -20.98 1.45
CA LYS A 48 12.70 -22.09 0.57
C LYS A 48 12.80 -23.45 1.31
N PRO A 49 11.74 -24.26 1.37
CA PRO A 49 11.89 -25.71 1.48
C PRO A 49 12.36 -26.24 0.11
N ASP A 50 13.39 -27.07 0.10
CA ASP A 50 13.85 -27.71 -1.14
C ASP A 50 12.74 -28.58 -1.76
N GLY A 51 12.28 -28.23 -2.96
CA GLY A 51 11.61 -29.17 -3.86
C GLY A 51 10.14 -28.95 -4.26
N VAL A 52 9.56 -27.74 -4.20
CA VAL A 52 8.17 -27.49 -4.67
C VAL A 52 8.11 -26.39 -5.74
N PRO A 53 7.30 -26.52 -6.83
CA PRO A 53 7.22 -25.54 -7.90
C PRO A 53 6.27 -24.36 -7.59
N ASP A 54 6.59 -23.22 -8.19
CA ASP A 54 5.78 -21.99 -8.40
C ASP A 54 5.58 -21.04 -7.19
N SER A 55 6.52 -20.08 -7.06
CA SER A 55 6.55 -19.03 -6.03
C SER A 55 5.28 -18.18 -5.96
N GLY A 56 4.54 -18.05 -7.07
CA GLY A 56 3.27 -17.31 -7.10
C GLY A 56 2.16 -18.00 -6.30
N SER A 57 2.06 -19.33 -6.37
CA SER A 57 1.00 -20.10 -5.69
C SER A 57 1.18 -20.11 -4.16
N ASP A 58 2.44 -20.16 -3.73
CA ASP A 58 2.88 -20.21 -2.35
C ASP A 58 2.71 -18.87 -1.62
N PHE A 59 2.86 -17.77 -2.35
CA PHE A 59 2.59 -16.41 -1.86
C PHE A 59 1.07 -16.18 -1.76
N VAL A 60 0.33 -16.48 -2.82
CA VAL A 60 -1.14 -16.32 -2.86
C VAL A 60 -1.81 -17.08 -1.72
N THR A 61 -1.42 -18.34 -1.51
CA THR A 61 -1.96 -19.17 -0.41
C THR A 61 -1.68 -18.54 0.95
N ALA A 62 -0.45 -18.09 1.19
CA ALA A 62 -0.09 -17.45 2.46
C ALA A 62 -0.87 -16.15 2.69
N VAL A 63 -1.07 -15.33 1.66
CA VAL A 63 -1.88 -14.11 1.75
C VAL A 63 -3.33 -14.45 2.11
N LEU A 64 -3.94 -15.45 1.45
CA LEU A 64 -5.33 -15.87 1.73
C LEU A 64 -5.49 -16.42 3.15
N ASP A 65 -4.53 -17.22 3.63
CA ASP A 65 -4.54 -17.77 5.00
C ASP A 65 -4.44 -16.68 6.06
N ASN A 66 -3.57 -15.69 5.84
CA ASN A 66 -3.46 -14.55 6.75
C ASN A 66 -4.69 -13.64 6.66
N LEU A 67 -5.26 -13.45 5.47
CA LEU A 67 -6.47 -12.67 5.25
C LEU A 67 -7.68 -13.29 5.95
N ALA A 68 -7.81 -14.63 5.91
CA ALA A 68 -8.86 -15.36 6.62
C ALA A 68 -8.77 -15.17 8.15
N LYS A 69 -7.55 -15.12 8.71
CA LYS A 69 -7.31 -14.96 10.15
C LYS A 69 -7.43 -13.50 10.61
N ALA A 70 -6.83 -12.58 9.86
CA ALA A 70 -6.74 -11.17 10.23
C ALA A 70 -8.00 -10.38 9.86
N GLY A 71 -8.64 -10.72 8.75
CA GLY A 71 -9.64 -9.86 8.11
C GLY A 71 -9.03 -8.57 7.56
N VAL A 72 -9.89 -7.68 7.07
CA VAL A 72 -9.49 -6.35 6.57
C VAL A 72 -9.94 -5.30 7.59
N GLN A 73 -9.03 -4.42 7.99
CA GLN A 73 -9.31 -3.38 9.00
C GLN A 73 -9.24 -1.99 8.38
N ASN A 74 -9.87 -1.01 9.02
CA ASN A 74 -9.60 0.40 8.74
C ASN A 74 -8.89 1.08 9.92
N THR A 75 -8.87 2.42 9.94
CA THR A 75 -8.21 3.21 11.01
C THR A 75 -8.94 3.18 12.37
N LYS A 76 -10.14 2.59 12.47
CA LYS A 76 -10.96 2.55 13.69
C LYS A 76 -10.97 1.16 14.32
N LYS A 77 -10.73 1.11 15.64
CA LYS A 77 -10.46 -0.13 16.44
C LYS A 77 -11.59 -1.17 16.55
N LYS A 78 -12.69 -1.07 15.81
CA LYS A 78 -13.80 -2.03 15.81
C LYS A 78 -14.39 -2.29 14.42
N GLU A 79 -13.85 -1.64 13.41
CA GLU A 79 -14.36 -1.70 12.06
C GLU A 79 -13.45 -2.63 11.27
N ARG A 80 -13.82 -3.91 11.29
CA ARG A 80 -13.08 -5.01 10.66
C ARG A 80 -14.02 -5.86 9.83
N LEU A 81 -13.66 -6.07 8.56
CA LEU A 81 -14.28 -7.04 7.69
C LEU A 81 -13.75 -8.43 8.06
N THR A 82 -14.61 -9.26 8.64
CA THR A 82 -14.31 -10.67 8.91
C THR A 82 -14.98 -11.56 7.89
N PHE A 83 -14.22 -12.50 7.35
CA PHE A 83 -14.72 -13.45 6.37
C PHE A 83 -15.30 -14.68 7.07
N ALA A 84 -16.51 -15.08 6.66
CA ALA A 84 -17.10 -16.34 7.09
C ALA A 84 -16.47 -17.52 6.34
N THR A 85 -16.19 -17.34 5.05
CA THR A 85 -15.43 -18.32 4.25
C THR A 85 -14.55 -17.61 3.24
N ILE A 86 -13.39 -18.19 2.93
CA ILE A 86 -12.55 -17.84 1.78
C ILE A 86 -12.26 -19.14 1.03
N ARG A 87 -12.49 -19.15 -0.29
CA ARG A 87 -12.28 -20.30 -1.16
C ARG A 87 -11.51 -19.87 -2.41
N PRO A 88 -10.40 -20.55 -2.77
CA PRO A 88 -9.70 -20.28 -4.02
C PRO A 88 -10.66 -20.33 -5.21
N TRP A 89 -10.53 -19.37 -6.13
CA TRP A 89 -11.39 -19.30 -7.30
C TRP A 89 -10.85 -20.23 -8.39
N PRO A 90 -11.66 -21.17 -8.93
CA PRO A 90 -11.19 -22.14 -9.91
C PRO A 90 -11.11 -21.59 -11.33
N GLY A 91 -11.64 -20.38 -11.58
CA GLY A 91 -11.69 -19.78 -12.91
C GLY A 91 -10.34 -19.25 -13.37
N GLN A 92 -10.15 -19.20 -14.69
CA GLN A 92 -9.02 -18.49 -15.30
C GLN A 92 -9.34 -16.99 -15.29
N GLY A 93 -8.59 -16.22 -14.50
CA GLY A 93 -8.81 -14.79 -14.34
C GLY A 93 -7.86 -14.19 -13.31
N THR A 94 -8.09 -12.93 -12.99
CA THR A 94 -7.27 -12.19 -12.01
C THR A 94 -7.72 -12.42 -10.56
N VAL A 95 -8.93 -12.97 -10.37
CA VAL A 95 -9.51 -13.32 -9.06
C VAL A 95 -8.82 -14.54 -8.48
N ALA A 96 -8.21 -14.36 -7.30
CA ALA A 96 -7.52 -15.43 -6.57
C ALA A 96 -8.49 -16.25 -5.71
N ALA A 97 -9.48 -15.61 -5.09
CA ALA A 97 -10.44 -16.26 -4.21
C ALA A 97 -11.81 -15.57 -4.21
N GLU A 98 -12.82 -16.36 -3.89
CA GLU A 98 -14.13 -15.89 -3.46
C GLU A 98 -14.19 -15.92 -1.93
N ALA A 99 -14.81 -14.90 -1.34
CA ALA A 99 -15.09 -14.87 0.08
C ALA A 99 -16.54 -14.50 0.37
N THR A 100 -17.05 -14.97 1.50
CA THR A 100 -18.32 -14.51 2.07
C THR A 100 -18.05 -13.73 3.34
N TYR A 101 -18.77 -12.62 3.51
CA TYR A 101 -18.68 -11.76 4.69
C TYR A 101 -20.06 -11.25 5.08
N GLU A 102 -20.17 -10.69 6.27
CA GLU A 102 -21.42 -10.08 6.75
C GLU A 102 -21.31 -8.56 6.68
N GLU A 103 -22.32 -7.93 6.08
CA GLU A 103 -22.48 -6.48 6.00
C GLU A 103 -23.88 -6.15 6.52
N ALA A 104 -23.96 -5.33 7.57
CA ALA A 104 -25.23 -4.96 8.21
C ALA A 104 -26.15 -6.17 8.54
N GLY A 105 -25.58 -7.31 8.93
CA GLY A 105 -26.32 -8.54 9.23
C GLY A 105 -26.76 -9.36 8.02
N GLN A 106 -26.36 -8.98 6.80
CA GLN A 106 -26.67 -9.69 5.56
C GLN A 106 -25.42 -10.36 4.99
N PRO A 107 -25.54 -11.61 4.49
CA PRO A 107 -24.42 -12.27 3.82
C PRO A 107 -24.14 -11.64 2.45
N ARG A 108 -22.90 -11.24 2.23
CA ARG A 108 -22.37 -10.65 1.00
C ARG A 108 -21.24 -11.50 0.42
N ARG A 109 -20.97 -11.30 -0.87
CA ARG A 109 -19.86 -11.97 -1.58
C ARG A 109 -18.78 -10.97 -1.96
N ALA A 110 -17.53 -11.33 -1.72
CA ALA A 110 -16.35 -10.57 -2.14
C ALA A 110 -15.50 -11.41 -3.10
N ALA A 111 -14.98 -10.77 -4.13
CA ALA A 111 -13.85 -11.27 -4.90
C ALA A 111 -12.55 -10.76 -4.29
N ILE A 112 -11.54 -11.61 -4.17
CA ILE A 112 -10.21 -11.24 -3.68
C ILE A 112 -9.22 -11.32 -4.82
N VAL A 113 -8.47 -10.25 -5.03
CA VAL A 113 -7.34 -10.17 -5.96
C VAL A 113 -6.09 -9.86 -5.18
N ILE A 114 -5.00 -10.55 -5.54
CA ILE A 114 -3.70 -10.37 -4.91
C ILE A 114 -2.77 -9.80 -5.95
N GLY A 115 -2.24 -8.61 -5.66
CA GLY A 115 -1.25 -7.93 -6.47
C GLY A 115 0.11 -8.64 -6.48
N PRO A 116 1.07 -8.11 -7.24
CA PRO A 116 2.42 -8.68 -7.28
C PRO A 116 3.07 -8.65 -5.89
N GLU A 117 3.84 -9.70 -5.58
CA GLU A 117 4.63 -9.77 -4.35
C GLU A 117 5.68 -8.65 -4.31
N TYR A 118 6.34 -8.40 -5.44
CA TYR A 118 7.30 -7.32 -5.63
C TYR A 118 6.78 -6.39 -6.73
N GLY A 119 6.18 -5.27 -6.33
CA GLY A 119 5.68 -4.26 -7.27
C GLY A 119 4.47 -3.49 -6.77
N THR A 120 3.84 -2.76 -7.67
CA THR A 120 2.65 -1.97 -7.42
C THR A 120 1.44 -2.61 -8.10
N VAL A 121 0.28 -2.49 -7.46
CA VAL A 121 -1.01 -2.75 -8.09
C VAL A 121 -1.34 -1.59 -9.01
N GLY A 122 -1.43 -1.86 -10.31
CA GLY A 122 -1.80 -0.90 -11.34
C GLY A 122 -3.29 -0.90 -11.69
N GLN A 123 -3.73 0.12 -12.43
CA GLN A 123 -5.13 0.29 -12.84
C GLN A 123 -5.65 -0.87 -13.72
N GLU A 124 -4.79 -1.47 -14.53
CA GLU A 124 -5.15 -2.58 -15.41
C GLU A 124 -5.60 -3.81 -14.63
N LEU A 125 -4.86 -4.20 -13.59
CA LEU A 125 -5.21 -5.33 -12.73
C LEU A 125 -6.57 -5.12 -12.06
N VAL A 126 -6.81 -3.94 -11.51
CA VAL A 126 -8.08 -3.60 -10.85
C VAL A 126 -9.25 -3.65 -11.84
N ARG A 127 -9.07 -3.12 -13.06
CA ARG A 127 -10.11 -3.15 -14.10
C ARG A 127 -10.40 -4.56 -14.61
N ALA A 128 -9.38 -5.38 -14.80
CA ALA A 128 -9.55 -6.78 -15.19
C ALA A 128 -10.30 -7.56 -14.10
N ALA A 129 -9.87 -7.42 -12.85
CA ALA A 129 -10.52 -8.00 -11.68
C ALA A 129 -11.99 -7.62 -11.56
N ALA A 130 -12.29 -6.33 -11.71
CA ALA A 130 -13.66 -5.85 -11.65
C ALA A 130 -14.53 -6.45 -12.77
N ARG A 131 -13.99 -6.63 -13.97
CA ARG A 131 -14.71 -7.28 -15.08
C ARG A 131 -14.98 -8.77 -14.78
N ASP A 132 -14.04 -9.44 -14.14
CA ASP A 132 -14.16 -10.87 -13.79
C ASP A 132 -15.20 -11.12 -12.69
N CYS A 133 -15.44 -10.15 -11.80
CA CYS A 133 -16.30 -10.35 -10.61
C CYS A 133 -17.59 -9.53 -10.53
N ARG A 134 -17.78 -8.47 -11.34
CA ARG A 134 -18.95 -7.57 -11.30
C ARG A 134 -20.32 -8.25 -11.33
N ASP A 135 -20.41 -9.44 -11.91
CA ASP A 135 -21.68 -10.13 -12.12
C ASP A 135 -22.10 -10.96 -10.90
N TRP A 136 -21.16 -11.34 -10.03
CA TRP A 136 -21.40 -12.27 -8.92
C TRP A 136 -20.92 -11.78 -7.55
N ALA A 137 -20.03 -10.80 -7.48
CA ALA A 137 -19.52 -10.22 -6.24
C ALA A 137 -20.19 -8.87 -5.93
N ASP A 138 -20.41 -8.60 -4.64
CA ASP A 138 -20.83 -7.30 -4.12
C ASP A 138 -19.62 -6.37 -3.90
N ALA A 139 -18.47 -6.95 -3.51
CA ALA A 139 -17.23 -6.22 -3.29
C ALA A 139 -16.02 -6.87 -3.99
N LEU A 140 -15.04 -6.06 -4.35
CA LEU A 140 -13.73 -6.49 -4.83
C LEU A 140 -12.65 -6.01 -3.87
N ILE A 141 -11.97 -6.93 -3.21
CA ILE A 141 -10.86 -6.66 -2.29
C ILE A 141 -9.56 -6.85 -3.05
N VAL A 142 -8.86 -5.75 -3.27
CA VAL A 142 -7.57 -5.72 -3.97
C VAL A 142 -6.47 -5.64 -2.92
N CYS A 143 -5.76 -6.74 -2.72
CA CYS A 143 -4.63 -6.84 -1.79
C CYS A 143 -3.34 -6.44 -2.49
N GLY A 144 -2.62 -5.45 -1.97
CA GLY A 144 -1.35 -4.99 -2.54
C GLY A 144 -0.39 -4.43 -1.50
N PHE A 145 0.92 -4.65 -1.65
CA PHE A 145 1.92 -3.97 -0.82
C PHE A 145 2.05 -2.48 -1.16
N ALA A 146 1.82 -2.15 -2.43
CA ALA A 146 1.83 -0.79 -2.94
C ALA A 146 0.81 -0.65 -4.09
N PHE A 147 0.34 0.57 -4.32
CA PHE A 147 -0.62 0.91 -5.37
C PHE A 147 -0.08 2.07 -6.20
N ASP A 148 -0.30 2.01 -7.51
CA ASP A 148 0.01 3.12 -8.41
C ASP A 148 -0.91 4.32 -8.09
N PRO A 149 -0.40 5.57 -8.07
CA PRO A 149 -1.22 6.78 -7.90
C PRO A 149 -2.41 6.92 -8.84
N GLN A 150 -2.40 6.28 -10.02
CA GLN A 150 -3.52 6.29 -10.96
C GLN A 150 -4.69 5.40 -10.52
N VAL A 151 -4.47 4.53 -9.52
CA VAL A 151 -5.48 3.65 -8.94
C VAL A 151 -6.30 4.45 -7.91
N GLY A 152 -7.05 5.43 -8.41
CA GLY A 152 -7.90 6.34 -7.62
C GLY A 152 -9.41 6.10 -7.79
N GLU A 153 -10.21 7.05 -7.33
CA GLU A 153 -11.69 7.03 -7.22
C GLU A 153 -12.42 6.57 -8.50
N THR A 154 -11.98 7.03 -9.67
CA THR A 154 -12.59 6.65 -10.97
C THR A 154 -12.40 5.17 -11.31
N THR A 155 -11.40 4.51 -10.73
CA THR A 155 -11.16 3.07 -10.90
C THR A 155 -11.93 2.23 -9.88
N MET A 156 -12.40 2.85 -8.80
CA MET A 156 -12.99 2.17 -7.65
C MET A 156 -14.53 2.13 -7.69
N ASN A 157 -15.16 2.97 -8.52
CA ASN A 157 -16.62 3.01 -8.68
C ASN A 157 -17.06 2.31 -9.98
N LEU A 158 -17.20 0.98 -9.92
CA LEU A 158 -17.65 0.15 -11.05
C LEU A 158 -19.10 -0.30 -10.88
N GLY A 159 -20.01 0.67 -10.95
CA GLY A 159 -21.45 0.41 -10.82
C GLY A 159 -21.81 -0.01 -9.40
N ARG A 160 -22.29 -1.24 -9.22
CA ARG A 160 -22.69 -1.79 -7.91
C ARG A 160 -21.53 -2.43 -7.12
N LEU A 161 -20.37 -2.61 -7.76
CA LEU A 161 -19.23 -3.30 -7.17
C LEU A 161 -18.40 -2.32 -6.34
N THR A 162 -18.35 -2.55 -5.03
CA THR A 162 -17.51 -1.76 -4.12
C THR A 162 -16.07 -2.26 -4.18
N VAL A 163 -15.11 -1.42 -4.58
CA VAL A 163 -13.70 -1.81 -4.64
C VAL A 163 -12.94 -1.32 -3.41
N LEU A 164 -12.30 -2.24 -2.71
CA LEU A 164 -11.52 -2.00 -1.49
C LEU A 164 -10.03 -2.20 -1.75
N LYS A 165 -9.23 -1.16 -1.53
CA LYS A 165 -7.77 -1.23 -1.55
C LYS A 165 -7.26 -1.71 -0.20
N ALA A 166 -7.01 -3.01 -0.08
CA ALA A 166 -6.43 -3.61 1.11
C ALA A 166 -4.89 -3.57 1.02
N ARG A 167 -4.28 -2.63 1.73
CA ARG A 167 -2.83 -2.54 1.81
C ARG A 167 -2.26 -3.64 2.70
N MET A 168 -1.32 -4.39 2.16
CA MET A 168 -0.64 -5.49 2.83
C MET A 168 0.55 -4.95 3.64
N SER A 169 0.65 -5.36 4.91
CA SER A 169 1.82 -5.09 5.76
C SER A 169 3.03 -5.85 5.24
N GLN A 170 4.20 -5.20 5.25
CA GLN A 170 5.49 -5.82 4.92
C GLN A 170 5.82 -7.03 5.82
N GLU A 171 5.18 -7.13 6.98
CA GLU A 171 5.27 -8.30 7.86
C GLU A 171 4.80 -9.61 7.17
N LEU A 172 3.98 -9.53 6.11
CA LEU A 172 3.54 -10.68 5.32
C LEU A 172 4.68 -11.43 4.60
N HIS A 173 5.84 -10.80 4.39
CA HIS A 173 7.03 -11.50 3.88
C HIS A 173 7.71 -12.39 4.94
N ALA A 174 7.39 -12.21 6.23
CA ALA A 174 7.89 -13.05 7.30
C ALA A 174 7.05 -14.34 7.42
N ALA A 175 7.70 -15.47 7.72
CA ALA A 175 7.06 -16.79 7.80
C ALA A 175 5.93 -16.88 8.85
N ASP A 176 5.97 -16.03 9.89
CA ASP A 176 4.98 -15.98 10.98
C ASP A 176 4.25 -14.62 11.02
N ALA A 177 3.84 -14.10 9.85
CA ALA A 177 3.26 -12.77 9.71
C ALA A 177 2.08 -12.50 10.67
N TYR A 178 1.19 -13.47 10.87
CA TYR A 178 0.08 -13.33 11.82
C TYR A 178 0.43 -13.88 13.20
N LYS A 179 0.82 -12.98 14.11
CA LYS A 179 0.86 -13.25 15.55
C LYS A 179 -0.40 -12.71 16.20
N ALA A 180 -1.02 -13.47 17.12
CA ALA A 180 -2.16 -12.99 17.89
C ALA A 180 -1.75 -11.73 18.69
N GLY A 181 -2.31 -10.57 18.34
CA GLY A 181 -1.91 -9.26 18.88
C GLY A 181 -0.82 -8.50 18.10
N GLY A 182 -0.34 -9.07 16.98
CA GLY A 182 0.51 -8.40 15.99
C GLY A 182 -0.28 -7.40 15.14
N GLY A 183 0.42 -6.49 14.46
CA GLY A 183 -0.15 -5.32 13.78
C GLY A 183 -1.22 -5.61 12.71
N ASN A 184 -1.75 -4.54 12.12
CA ASN A 184 -2.78 -4.66 11.08
C ASN A 184 -2.14 -5.17 9.78
N LEU A 185 -2.37 -6.45 9.42
CA LEU A 185 -1.81 -7.04 8.21
C LEU A 185 -2.47 -6.56 6.90
N PHE A 186 -3.76 -6.24 6.96
CA PHE A 186 -4.54 -5.76 5.82
C PHE A 186 -5.32 -4.53 6.25
N VAL A 187 -4.97 -3.37 5.68
CA VAL A 187 -5.62 -2.08 6.01
C VAL A 187 -6.25 -1.47 4.77
N VAL A 188 -7.52 -1.09 4.88
CA VAL A 188 -8.16 -0.18 3.93
C VAL A 188 -7.99 1.23 4.45
N PHE A 189 -7.18 2.00 3.74
CA PHE A 189 -7.02 3.43 3.95
C PHE A 189 -7.56 4.14 2.71
N GLY A 190 -8.57 5.00 2.90
CA GLY A 190 -9.26 5.64 1.80
C GLY A 190 -8.42 6.75 1.15
N GLU A 191 -9.03 7.40 0.17
CA GLU A 191 -8.35 8.43 -0.59
C GLU A 191 -8.32 9.74 0.20
N PRO A 192 -7.24 10.53 0.06
CA PRO A 192 -7.19 11.83 0.68
C PRO A 192 -8.06 12.82 -0.08
N ASP A 193 -8.92 13.51 0.68
CA ASP A 193 -9.74 14.61 0.19
C ASP A 193 -8.90 15.90 0.22
N ILE A 194 -8.52 16.35 -0.96
CA ILE A 194 -7.53 17.41 -1.15
C ILE A 194 -8.03 18.37 -2.24
N THR A 195 -7.93 19.67 -1.96
CA THR A 195 -8.06 20.71 -2.98
C THR A 195 -6.70 21.26 -3.37
N LEU A 196 -6.57 21.61 -4.65
CA LEU A 196 -5.43 22.32 -5.19
C LEU A 196 -5.95 23.57 -5.89
N ASP A 197 -5.70 24.72 -5.27
CA ASP A 197 -6.16 26.03 -5.73
C ASP A 197 -4.97 26.90 -6.17
N ARG A 198 -5.26 28.01 -6.86
CA ARG A 198 -4.29 29.08 -7.11
C ARG A 198 -4.66 30.32 -6.29
N ASP A 199 -3.67 30.93 -5.66
CA ASP A 199 -3.83 32.21 -4.99
C ASP A 199 -3.89 33.39 -5.99
N ALA A 200 -4.09 34.60 -5.47
CA ALA A 200 -4.15 35.81 -6.28
C ALA A 200 -2.84 36.12 -7.04
N ALA A 201 -1.72 35.57 -6.61
CA ALA A 201 -0.41 35.69 -7.27
C ALA A 201 -0.15 34.56 -8.28
N GLY A 202 -1.10 33.63 -8.44
CA GLY A 202 -0.98 32.48 -9.34
C GLY A 202 -0.16 31.31 -8.76
N LEU A 203 0.18 31.35 -7.48
CA LEU A 203 0.87 30.26 -6.78
C LEU A 203 -0.11 29.17 -6.37
N CYS A 204 0.34 27.93 -6.41
CA CYS A 204 -0.42 26.76 -5.99
C CYS A 204 -0.52 26.69 -4.46
N VAL A 205 -1.72 26.38 -3.96
CA VAL A 205 -2.00 26.13 -2.54
C VAL A 205 -2.78 24.81 -2.44
N VAL A 206 -2.28 23.89 -1.63
CA VAL A 206 -2.93 22.60 -1.36
C VAL A 206 -3.60 22.64 0.00
N ARG A 207 -4.85 22.17 0.07
CA ARG A 207 -5.58 21.98 1.34
C ARG A 207 -5.97 20.54 1.51
N LEU A 208 -5.62 19.97 2.65
CA LEU A 208 -6.09 18.66 3.09
C LEU A 208 -7.40 18.84 3.87
N LEU A 209 -8.49 18.38 3.29
CA LEU A 209 -9.83 18.44 3.89
C LEU A 209 -10.10 17.23 4.78
N GLY A 210 -9.52 16.08 4.45
CA GLY A 210 -9.73 14.84 5.18
C GLY A 210 -9.18 13.62 4.44
N VAL A 211 -9.60 12.45 4.90
CA VAL A 211 -9.41 11.17 4.22
C VAL A 211 -10.70 10.38 4.26
N ASP A 212 -10.97 9.61 3.22
CA ASP A 212 -12.09 8.69 3.22
C ASP A 212 -11.82 7.51 4.16
N ILE A 213 -12.84 7.11 4.90
CA ILE A 213 -12.84 5.98 5.81
C ILE A 213 -13.96 5.06 5.36
N PHE A 214 -13.60 3.89 4.85
CA PHE A 214 -14.57 2.85 4.53
C PHE A 214 -14.91 2.06 5.80
N ASP A 215 -16.19 1.98 6.14
CA ASP A 215 -16.69 1.12 7.21
C ASP A 215 -17.02 -0.28 6.65
N PRO A 216 -16.20 -1.30 6.91
CA PRO A 216 -16.48 -2.65 6.45
C PRO A 216 -17.71 -3.30 7.09
N THR A 217 -18.24 -2.76 8.18
CA THR A 217 -19.40 -3.34 8.87
C THR A 217 -20.72 -2.84 8.29
N THR A 218 -20.76 -1.60 7.80
CA THR A 218 -21.95 -1.00 7.17
C THR A 218 -21.84 -0.88 5.65
N GLY A 219 -20.64 -0.98 5.08
CA GLY A 219 -20.38 -0.76 3.65
C GLY A 219 -20.32 0.73 3.26
N GLU A 220 -20.39 1.65 4.23
CA GLU A 220 -20.42 3.09 3.96
C GLU A 220 -19.02 3.71 3.87
N VAL A 221 -18.81 4.62 2.93
CA VAL A 221 -17.64 5.51 2.89
C VAL A 221 -18.01 6.83 3.57
N ARG A 222 -17.24 7.22 4.58
CA ARG A 222 -17.40 8.50 5.28
C ARG A 222 -16.11 9.30 5.23
N SER A 223 -16.21 10.63 5.15
CA SER A 223 -15.05 11.48 5.34
C SER A 223 -14.59 11.44 6.81
N SER A 224 -13.29 11.56 7.05
CA SER A 224 -12.72 11.68 8.38
C SER A 224 -13.36 12.84 9.15
N GLY A 225 -13.78 12.61 10.40
CA GLY A 225 -14.39 13.66 11.21
C GLY A 225 -13.43 14.80 11.55
N ARG A 226 -12.34 14.48 12.26
CA ARG A 226 -11.22 15.41 12.52
C ARG A 226 -9.99 14.87 11.83
N VAL A 227 -9.45 15.61 10.86
CA VAL A 227 -8.31 15.15 10.05
C VAL A 227 -7.12 14.72 10.91
N GLN A 228 -6.85 15.41 12.03
CA GLN A 228 -5.77 15.07 12.96
C GLN A 228 -5.91 13.70 13.66
N ASP A 229 -7.12 13.17 13.80
CA ASP A 229 -7.35 11.88 14.47
C ASP A 229 -7.01 10.71 13.55
N ASP A 230 -7.05 10.93 12.23
CA ASP A 230 -6.88 9.89 11.20
C ASP A 230 -5.58 10.07 10.39
N VAL A 231 -5.03 11.29 10.33
CA VAL A 231 -3.81 11.62 9.59
C VAL A 231 -2.71 12.08 10.55
N ALA A 232 -1.55 11.42 10.48
CA ALA A 232 -0.37 11.78 11.24
C ALA A 232 0.41 12.91 10.57
N CYS A 233 0.67 12.75 9.27
CA CYS A 233 1.39 13.73 8.46
C CYS A 233 0.97 13.66 7.00
N TRP A 234 1.29 14.71 6.26
CA TRP A 234 1.08 14.77 4.83
C TRP A 234 2.22 15.53 4.15
N PHE A 235 2.55 15.10 2.94
CA PHE A 235 3.69 15.54 2.16
C PHE A 235 3.24 15.98 0.77
N ILE A 236 3.96 16.94 0.22
CA ILE A 236 3.71 17.43 -1.14
C ILE A 236 4.99 17.30 -1.96
N ASP A 237 4.84 16.65 -3.10
CA ASP A 237 5.73 16.78 -4.23
C ASP A 237 5.15 17.84 -5.17
N THR A 238 5.80 19.00 -5.23
CA THR A 238 5.36 20.16 -6.03
C THR A 238 5.72 20.07 -7.51
N ASP A 239 6.44 19.05 -7.96
CA ASP A 239 6.88 18.86 -9.36
C ASP A 239 7.11 17.37 -9.62
N TYR A 240 6.01 16.61 -9.62
CA TYR A 240 6.02 15.16 -9.63
C TYR A 240 6.27 14.61 -11.04
N ASP A 241 7.22 13.70 -11.16
CA ASP A 241 7.67 13.11 -12.44
C ASP A 241 6.84 11.90 -12.89
N GLY A 242 5.96 11.39 -12.04
CA GLY A 242 5.16 10.20 -12.31
C GLY A 242 5.79 8.91 -11.79
N ASP A 243 7.05 8.94 -11.36
CA ASP A 243 7.82 7.77 -10.97
C ASP A 243 8.22 7.83 -9.50
N SER A 244 8.87 8.92 -9.08
CA SER A 244 9.46 9.07 -7.76
C SER A 244 8.83 10.23 -6.98
N PHE A 245 8.41 9.95 -5.75
CA PHE A 245 7.83 10.96 -4.87
C PHE A 245 8.93 11.66 -4.07
N PHE A 246 9.15 12.94 -4.31
CA PHE A 246 10.09 13.77 -3.56
C PHE A 246 9.35 14.65 -2.56
N VAL A 247 9.64 14.46 -1.26
CA VAL A 247 9.09 15.30 -0.20
C VAL A 247 9.69 16.71 -0.32
N ARG A 248 8.94 17.63 -0.94
CA ARG A 248 9.33 19.05 -1.08
C ARG A 248 8.71 19.90 0.01
N HIS A 249 7.46 19.62 0.39
CA HIS A 249 6.84 20.15 1.61
C HIS A 249 6.41 19.01 2.55
N ALA A 250 6.50 19.27 3.85
CA ALA A 250 6.02 18.37 4.89
C ALA A 250 5.22 19.09 5.96
N TYR A 251 4.12 18.46 6.38
CA TYR A 251 3.17 19.00 7.33
C TYR A 251 2.68 17.92 8.30
N PHE A 252 2.35 18.35 9.51
CA PHE A 252 1.88 17.49 10.60
C PHE A 252 0.53 18.03 11.08
N LEU A 253 -0.32 17.18 11.66
CA LEU A 253 -1.65 17.62 12.13
C LEU A 253 -1.84 17.53 13.64
N GLY A 254 -0.77 17.23 14.37
CA GLY A 254 -0.82 17.19 15.83
C GLY A 254 -1.47 15.90 16.33
N GLY A 255 -0.64 14.87 16.48
CA GLY A 255 -0.93 13.65 17.23
C GLY A 255 -0.15 13.62 18.54
N LYS A 256 0.45 12.47 18.88
CA LYS A 256 1.28 12.22 20.10
C LYS A 256 2.62 12.98 20.11
N ASP A 257 2.58 14.29 19.88
CA ASP A 257 3.68 15.24 19.85
C ASP A 257 5.03 14.64 19.39
N PRO A 258 5.16 14.31 18.09
CA PRO A 258 6.36 13.68 17.55
C PRO A 258 7.61 14.57 17.66
N PHE A 259 7.43 15.86 17.97
CA PHE A 259 8.48 16.86 18.15
C PHE A 259 9.51 16.46 19.20
N GLU A 260 9.06 16.09 20.41
CA GLU A 260 9.98 15.78 21.50
C GLU A 260 10.85 14.56 21.18
N LYS A 261 10.28 13.55 20.51
CA LYS A 261 11.03 12.37 20.06
C LYS A 261 12.01 12.69 18.94
N LEU A 262 11.60 13.52 17.98
CA LEU A 262 12.45 13.90 16.85
C LEU A 262 13.60 14.81 17.29
N LYS A 263 13.32 15.81 18.14
CA LYS A 263 14.33 16.68 18.76
C LYS A 263 15.36 15.88 19.54
N ALA A 264 14.90 14.92 20.36
CA ALA A 264 15.78 14.01 21.07
C ALA A 264 16.64 13.13 20.15
N ALA A 265 16.08 12.64 19.04
CA ALA A 265 16.78 11.80 18.06
C ALA A 265 17.82 12.57 17.25
N LEU A 266 17.49 13.78 16.77
CA LEU A 266 18.36 14.61 15.95
C LEU A 266 19.47 15.31 16.75
N LYS A 267 19.33 15.40 18.08
CA LYS A 267 20.29 16.09 18.97
C LYS A 267 20.67 17.49 18.49
N ALA A 268 19.73 18.19 17.86
CA ALA A 268 19.93 19.51 17.26
C ALA A 268 18.89 20.49 17.81
N ASP A 269 19.27 21.77 17.85
CA ASP A 269 18.34 22.85 18.14
C ASP A 269 17.40 23.01 16.95
N VAL A 270 16.15 22.61 17.15
CA VAL A 270 15.07 22.81 16.18
C VAL A 270 14.41 24.15 16.48
N ASP A 271 14.35 25.03 15.48
CA ASP A 271 13.59 26.27 15.55
C ASP A 271 12.12 25.97 15.83
N GLN A 272 11.66 26.40 17.00
CA GLN A 272 10.32 26.11 17.51
C GLN A 272 9.23 26.78 16.67
N ASP A 273 9.48 27.98 16.14
CA ASP A 273 8.53 28.73 15.33
C ASP A 273 8.44 28.11 13.93
N ALA A 274 9.58 27.73 13.35
CA ALA A 274 9.63 26.99 12.10
C ALA A 274 8.85 25.67 12.21
N TRP A 275 9.02 24.94 13.31
CA TRP A 275 8.32 23.69 13.57
C TRP A 275 6.81 23.87 13.80
N ALA A 276 6.42 24.86 14.62
CA ALA A 276 5.02 25.20 14.87
C ALA A 276 4.28 25.51 13.56
N SER A 277 4.96 26.14 12.60
CA SER A 277 4.39 26.46 11.29
C SER A 277 4.09 25.23 10.40
N LEU A 278 4.58 24.04 10.75
CA LEU A 278 4.30 22.78 10.04
C LEU A 278 2.97 22.14 10.48
N TYR A 279 2.37 22.58 11.59
CA TYR A 279 1.11 22.05 12.10
C TYR A 279 -0.10 22.68 11.41
N ARG A 280 -0.39 22.23 10.19
CA ARG A 280 -1.46 22.81 9.37
C ARG A 280 -1.96 21.87 8.28
N THR A 281 -3.21 22.10 7.88
CA THR A 281 -3.88 21.41 6.77
C THR A 281 -3.75 22.16 5.45
N GLU A 282 -3.21 23.38 5.44
CA GLU A 282 -2.98 24.18 4.23
C GLU A 282 -1.48 24.34 3.97
N SER A 283 -1.06 24.20 2.72
CA SER A 283 0.35 24.35 2.33
C SER A 283 0.79 25.81 2.31
N ARG A 284 2.10 26.05 2.40
CA ARG A 284 2.69 27.30 1.93
C ARG A 284 2.40 27.39 0.42
N PRO A 285 2.15 28.59 -0.12
CA PRO A 285 2.08 28.77 -1.57
C PRO A 285 3.39 28.33 -2.24
N PHE A 286 3.29 27.72 -3.43
CA PHE A 286 4.45 27.32 -4.23
C PHE A 286 4.24 27.58 -5.72
N ALA A 287 5.32 27.70 -6.47
CA ALA A 287 5.25 27.92 -7.91
C ALA A 287 4.58 26.73 -8.62
N PRO A 288 3.82 26.96 -9.70
CA PRO A 288 3.26 25.87 -10.50
C PRO A 288 4.34 24.85 -10.94
N PRO A 289 4.00 23.54 -11.00
CA PRO A 289 4.96 22.49 -11.38
C PRO A 289 5.46 22.70 -12.80
N LYS A 290 6.75 22.44 -13.04
CA LYS A 290 7.35 22.49 -14.39
C LYS A 290 6.87 21.31 -15.24
N GLN A 291 6.66 20.16 -14.62
CA GLN A 291 6.22 18.92 -15.25
C GLN A 291 4.70 18.79 -15.29
N GLY A 292 3.96 19.83 -14.87
CA GLY A 292 2.50 19.88 -14.91
C GLY A 292 1.80 18.96 -13.91
N ARG A 293 2.50 18.42 -12.91
CA ARG A 293 1.92 17.52 -11.91
C ARG A 293 2.36 17.85 -10.49
N VAL A 294 1.42 17.75 -9.56
CA VAL A 294 1.63 17.82 -8.12
C VAL A 294 1.15 16.52 -7.51
N ALA A 295 1.93 15.90 -6.63
CA ALA A 295 1.48 14.74 -5.87
C ALA A 295 1.40 15.09 -4.38
N VAL A 296 0.36 14.58 -3.73
CA VAL A 296 0.13 14.78 -2.31
C VAL A 296 -0.03 13.42 -1.66
N LYS A 297 0.80 13.14 -0.67
CA LYS A 297 0.82 11.87 0.07
C LYS A 297 0.38 12.13 1.50
N VAL A 298 -0.52 11.29 2.00
CA VAL A 298 -1.07 11.35 3.37
C VAL A 298 -0.71 10.05 4.07
N ILE A 299 -0.27 10.15 5.32
CA ILE A 299 0.12 9.01 6.15
C ILE A 299 -0.70 9.02 7.45
N ASN A 300 -1.32 7.89 7.78
CA ASN A 300 -2.08 7.73 9.01
C ASN A 300 -1.17 7.43 10.23
N HIS A 301 -1.76 7.31 11.42
CA HIS A 301 -1.02 7.00 12.66
C HIS A 301 -0.46 5.57 12.75
N TYR A 302 -0.80 4.71 11.80
CA TYR A 302 -0.35 3.32 11.69
C TYR A 302 0.77 3.16 10.64
N GLY A 303 1.11 4.21 9.90
CA GLY A 303 2.11 4.19 8.84
C GLY A 303 1.57 3.83 7.46
N ASP A 304 0.25 3.66 7.30
CA ASP A 304 -0.36 3.47 5.99
C ASP A 304 -0.37 4.78 5.22
N GLU A 305 -0.05 4.70 3.93
CA GLU A 305 -0.01 5.85 3.04
C GLU A 305 -1.10 5.77 1.95
N ALA A 306 -1.64 6.93 1.60
CA ALA A 306 -2.46 7.15 0.41
C ALA A 306 -1.91 8.37 -0.35
N MET A 307 -2.04 8.37 -1.67
CA MET A 307 -1.49 9.42 -2.52
C MET A 307 -2.50 9.83 -3.59
N ARG A 308 -2.54 11.13 -3.88
CA ARG A 308 -3.34 11.71 -4.96
C ARG A 308 -2.47 12.60 -5.83
N VAL A 309 -2.62 12.46 -7.15
CA VAL A 309 -1.86 13.24 -8.15
C VAL A 309 -2.81 14.17 -8.89
N PHE A 310 -2.40 15.43 -8.99
CA PHE A 310 -3.11 16.50 -9.68
C PHE A 310 -2.34 16.88 -10.94
N LYS A 311 -3.06 17.07 -12.05
CA LYS A 311 -2.52 17.72 -13.24
C LYS A 311 -2.79 19.22 -13.14
N VAL A 312 -1.76 20.02 -13.33
CA VAL A 312 -1.81 21.48 -13.25
C VAL A 312 -1.48 22.02 -14.64
N ALA A 313 -2.45 22.69 -15.25
CA ALA A 313 -2.33 23.31 -16.57
C ALA A 313 -1.63 24.68 -16.52
#